data_AF-A0A1M4E1Q6-F1
#
_entry.id   AF-A0A1M4E1Q6-F1
#
_cell.length_a   1.000
_cell.length_b   1.000
_cell.length_c   1.000
_cell.angle_alpha   90.00
_cell.angle_beta   90.00
_cell.angle_gamma   90.00
#
_symmetry.space_group_name_H-M   'P 1'
#
loop_
_entity.id
_entity.type
_entity.pdbx_description
1 polymer ?
#
loop_
_entity_poly.entity_id
_entity_poly.type
_entity_poly.pdbx_seq_one_letter_code
_entity_poly.pdbx_strand_id
1 'polypeptide(L)'
;MLLYLVDLIKPDPEARYYAPWRRDPRPLSGLLHGTYAHLGVADFWRRQRQIDDSPMAHAEFARWREAAAKTARVIYESTALTPIGRRFVDGMLRRLHTFAEEEVPLSAVELARAAAARHQRDFDAASTRRPREGERA
;
A
#
# COMPACT_ATOMS: atom_id res chain seq x y z
N MET A 1 -5.61 4.18 -16.11
CA MET A 1 -4.16 3.92 -16.29
C MET A 1 -3.44 5.27 -16.29
N LEU A 2 -2.95 5.75 -15.14
CA LEU A 2 -2.51 7.15 -14.94
C LEU A 2 -0.99 7.39 -15.08
N LEU A 3 -0.21 6.33 -15.35
CA LEU A 3 1.25 6.30 -15.08
C LEU A 3 2.14 6.12 -16.32
N TYR A 4 1.61 6.30 -17.52
CA TYR A 4 2.39 6.21 -18.77
C TYR A 4 2.79 7.58 -19.34
N LEU A 5 2.49 8.66 -18.63
CA LEU A 5 2.75 10.03 -19.12
C LEU A 5 4.15 10.52 -18.76
N VAL A 6 4.71 10.05 -17.63
CA VAL A 6 6.03 10.44 -17.13
C VAL A 6 6.66 9.31 -16.32
N ASP A 7 7.99 9.17 -16.42
CA ASP A 7 8.73 8.18 -15.64
C ASP A 7 8.83 8.61 -14.17
N LEU A 8 8.11 7.91 -13.30
CA LEU A 8 8.19 8.13 -11.84
C LEU A 8 9.30 7.31 -11.18
N ILE A 9 9.72 6.22 -11.82
CA ILE A 9 10.73 5.29 -11.29
C ILE A 9 11.70 4.99 -12.43
N LYS A 10 12.99 5.01 -12.13
CA LYS A 10 14.05 4.49 -13.00
C LYS A 10 13.87 2.97 -13.17
N PRO A 11 14.46 2.35 -14.20
CA PRO A 11 14.52 0.89 -14.27
C PRO A 11 15.10 0.32 -12.96
N ASP A 12 14.32 -0.52 -12.30
CA ASP A 12 14.68 -1.19 -11.04
C ASP A 12 14.72 -2.70 -11.33
N PRO A 13 15.90 -3.26 -11.64
CA PRO A 13 16.02 -4.67 -11.92
C PRO A 13 16.02 -5.43 -10.58
N GLU A 14 15.03 -6.29 -10.41
CA GLU A 14 14.99 -7.39 -9.43
C GLU A 14 14.47 -7.15 -8.00
N ALA A 15 14.28 -5.93 -7.52
CA ALA A 15 13.68 -5.78 -6.19
C ALA A 15 12.19 -6.22 -6.18
N ARG A 16 11.82 -7.00 -5.16
CA ARG A 16 10.47 -7.55 -4.97
C ARG A 16 9.98 -7.22 -3.57
N TYR A 17 8.94 -6.41 -3.51
CA TYR A 17 8.43 -5.82 -2.27
C TYR A 17 7.10 -6.45 -1.87
N TYR A 18 6.84 -6.47 -0.56
CA TYR A 18 5.54 -6.80 0.01
C TYR A 18 4.45 -5.84 -0.48
N ALA A 19 3.29 -6.37 -0.88
CA ALA A 19 2.13 -5.60 -1.29
C ALA A 19 0.91 -5.98 -0.44
N PRO A 20 0.35 -5.11 0.41
CA PRO A 20 -0.69 -5.46 1.39
C PRO A 20 -2.09 -5.79 0.80
N TRP A 21 -2.19 -5.83 -0.52
CA TRP A 21 -3.39 -6.14 -1.30
C TRP A 21 -3.20 -7.33 -2.26
N ARG A 22 -2.00 -7.90 -2.33
CA ARG A 22 -1.67 -9.03 -3.21
C ARG A 22 -0.82 -10.05 -2.49
N ARG A 23 -0.98 -11.31 -2.87
CA ARG A 23 -0.24 -12.43 -2.29
C ARG A 23 1.15 -12.64 -2.90
N ASP A 24 1.46 -12.00 -4.03
CA ASP A 24 2.75 -12.09 -4.71
C ASP A 24 3.58 -10.81 -4.55
N PRO A 25 4.91 -10.91 -4.38
CA PRO A 25 5.79 -9.76 -4.36
C PRO A 25 5.73 -8.93 -5.64
N ARG A 26 5.87 -7.61 -5.52
CA ARG A 26 5.74 -6.68 -6.66
C ARG A 26 7.06 -5.95 -6.92
N PRO A 27 7.39 -5.66 -8.20
CA PRO A 27 8.42 -4.66 -8.49
C PRO A 27 7.97 -3.29 -7.99
N LEU A 28 8.91 -2.37 -7.79
CA LEU A 28 8.65 -1.04 -7.23
C LEU A 28 7.59 -0.25 -8.02
N SER A 29 7.59 -0.38 -9.35
CA SER A 29 6.55 0.22 -10.22
C SER A 29 5.16 -0.31 -9.93
N GLY A 30 5.03 -1.64 -9.80
CA GLY A 30 3.78 -2.27 -9.40
C GLY A 30 3.34 -1.84 -8.00
N LEU A 31 4.29 -1.61 -7.10
CA LEU A 31 4.04 -1.14 -5.74
C LEU A 31 3.53 0.31 -5.72
N LEU A 32 4.13 1.20 -6.52
CA LEU A 32 3.68 2.59 -6.69
C LEU A 32 2.26 2.63 -7.24
N HIS A 33 1.98 1.87 -8.30
CA HIS A 33 0.65 1.80 -8.91
C HIS A 33 -0.39 1.32 -7.90
N GLY A 34 -0.08 0.24 -7.17
CA GLY A 34 -0.97 -0.30 -6.15
C GLY A 34 -1.20 0.67 -5.00
N THR A 35 -0.15 1.38 -4.55
CA THR A 35 -0.26 2.37 -3.48
C THR A 35 -1.18 3.52 -3.86
N TYR A 36 -1.04 4.05 -5.08
CA TYR A 36 -1.92 5.10 -5.58
C TYR A 36 -3.38 4.62 -5.68
N ALA A 37 -3.62 3.38 -6.14
CA ALA A 37 -4.96 2.81 -6.17
C ALA A 37 -5.56 2.68 -4.75
N HIS A 38 -4.78 2.19 -3.79
CA HIS A 38 -5.26 1.98 -2.42
C HIS A 38 -5.38 3.28 -1.61
N LEU A 39 -4.69 4.35 -1.99
CA LEU A 39 -5.01 5.70 -1.54
C LEU A 39 -6.47 6.05 -1.90
N GLY A 40 -6.89 5.75 -3.13
CA GLY A 40 -8.27 5.94 -3.57
C GLY A 40 -9.27 5.04 -2.82
N VAL A 41 -8.92 3.78 -2.56
CA VAL A 41 -9.73 2.87 -1.74
C VAL A 41 -9.88 3.38 -0.31
N ALA A 42 -8.81 3.90 0.29
CA ALA A 42 -8.88 4.52 1.61
C ALA A 42 -9.82 5.74 1.60
N ASP A 43 -9.71 6.61 0.59
CA ASP A 43 -10.57 7.79 0.45
C ASP A 43 -12.05 7.43 0.14
N PHE A 44 -12.29 6.29 -0.50
CA PHE A 44 -13.64 5.73 -0.64
C PHE A 44 -14.21 5.35 0.72
N TRP A 45 -13.51 4.52 1.50
CA TRP A 45 -14.00 4.09 2.82
C TRP A 45 -14.10 5.23 3.82
N ARG A 46 -13.23 6.23 3.69
CA ARG A 46 -13.29 7.49 4.43
C ARG A 46 -14.64 8.21 4.27
N ARG A 47 -15.17 8.24 3.04
CA ARG A 47 -16.50 8.81 2.76
C ARG A 47 -17.60 7.83 3.14
N GLN A 48 -17.43 6.55 2.82
CA GLN A 48 -18.44 5.52 3.08
C GLN A 48 -18.76 5.40 4.57
N ARG A 49 -17.77 5.51 5.46
CA ARG A 49 -17.98 5.42 6.91
C ARG A 49 -18.80 6.57 7.51
N GLN A 50 -19.05 7.64 6.75
CA GLN A 50 -19.95 8.73 7.13
C GLN A 50 -21.41 8.42 6.77
N ILE A 51 -21.64 7.44 5.90
CA ILE A 51 -22.97 6.97 5.47
C ILE A 51 -23.32 5.68 6.22
N ASP A 52 -22.35 4.79 6.36
CA ASP A 52 -22.43 3.55 7.12
C ASP A 52 -21.46 3.61 8.31
N ASP A 53 -21.98 3.87 9.51
CA ASP A 53 -21.19 3.94 10.75
C ASP A 53 -20.85 2.54 11.32
N SER A 54 -20.90 1.49 10.49
CA SER A 54 -20.54 0.15 10.93
C SER A 54 -19.06 0.05 11.34
N PRO A 55 -18.73 -0.79 12.34
CA PRO A 55 -17.35 -1.09 12.68
C PRO A 55 -16.53 -1.60 11.48
N MET A 56 -17.19 -2.23 10.50
CA MET A 56 -16.53 -2.71 9.28
C MET A 56 -16.09 -1.58 8.36
N ALA A 57 -16.95 -0.58 8.11
CA ALA A 57 -16.60 0.57 7.27
C ALA A 57 -15.41 1.35 7.86
N HIS A 58 -15.43 1.55 9.18
CA HIS A 58 -14.30 2.11 9.93
C HIS A 58 -13.04 1.25 9.85
N ALA A 59 -13.17 -0.08 9.95
CA ALA A 59 -12.04 -1.00 9.87
C ALA A 59 -11.39 -1.01 8.48
N GLU A 60 -12.19 -0.98 7.41
CA GLU A 60 -11.68 -0.90 6.04
C GLU A 60 -10.95 0.43 5.78
N PHE A 61 -11.48 1.55 6.26
CA PHE A 61 -10.77 2.83 6.21
C PHE A 61 -9.42 2.76 6.95
N ALA A 62 -9.42 2.27 8.19
CA ALA A 62 -8.20 2.14 8.99
C ALA A 62 -7.18 1.21 8.32
N ARG A 63 -7.63 0.07 7.78
CA ARG A 63 -6.79 -0.90 7.09
C ARG A 63 -6.12 -0.26 5.88
N TRP A 64 -6.89 0.36 4.99
CA TRP A 64 -6.36 0.84 3.72
C TRP A 64 -5.54 2.11 3.85
N ARG A 65 -5.90 3.03 4.76
CA ARG A 65 -5.06 4.22 5.03
C ARG A 65 -3.68 3.82 5.56
N GLU A 66 -3.63 2.85 6.49
CA GLU A 66 -2.37 2.40 7.08
C GLU A 66 -1.53 1.59 6.08
N ALA A 67 -2.16 0.68 5.34
CA ALA A 67 -1.51 -0.10 4.30
C ALA A 67 -0.89 0.80 3.23
N ALA A 68 -1.65 1.76 2.69
CA ALA A 68 -1.15 2.70 1.70
C ALA A 68 -0.04 3.60 2.28
N ALA A 69 -0.16 4.07 3.52
CA ALA A 69 0.87 4.91 4.16
C ALA A 69 2.20 4.18 4.34
N LYS A 70 2.17 2.94 4.85
CA LYS A 70 3.38 2.12 5.02
C LYS A 70 4.03 1.82 3.68
N THR A 71 3.26 1.43 2.67
CA THR A 71 3.82 1.14 1.35
C THR A 71 4.35 2.41 0.66
N ALA A 72 3.66 3.55 0.79
CA ALA A 72 4.15 4.83 0.28
C ALA A 72 5.50 5.22 0.91
N ARG A 73 5.69 4.96 2.21
CA ARG A 73 6.97 5.21 2.90
C ARG A 73 8.10 4.34 2.33
N VAL A 74 7.85 3.04 2.14
CA VAL A 74 8.82 2.13 1.51
C VAL A 74 9.22 2.62 0.12
N ILE A 75 8.25 3.07 -0.68
CA ILE A 75 8.55 3.62 -2.01
C ILE A 75 9.38 4.90 -1.90
N TYR A 76 9.03 5.79 -0.97
CA TYR A 76 9.70 7.09 -0.79
C TYR A 76 11.19 6.97 -0.42
N GLU A 77 11.53 5.92 0.33
CA GLU A 77 12.90 5.58 0.74
C GLU A 77 13.74 4.98 -0.40
N SER A 78 13.11 4.57 -1.51
CA SER A 78 13.84 4.04 -2.66
C SER A 78 14.67 5.12 -3.38
N THR A 79 15.89 4.74 -3.76
CA THR A 79 16.78 5.53 -4.62
C THR A 79 16.39 5.48 -6.10
N ALA A 80 15.48 4.59 -6.48
CA ALA A 80 15.00 4.43 -7.85
C ALA A 80 13.94 5.48 -8.26
N LEU A 81 13.42 6.28 -7.32
CA LEU A 81 12.49 7.37 -7.66
C LEU A 81 13.18 8.46 -8.51
N THR A 82 12.51 8.89 -9.57
CA THR A 82 12.88 10.13 -10.27
C THR A 82 12.51 11.34 -9.42
N PRO A 83 13.02 12.55 -9.71
CA PRO A 83 12.58 13.76 -8.99
C PRO A 83 11.05 13.99 -9.06
N ILE A 84 10.42 13.64 -10.19
CA ILE A 84 8.96 13.71 -10.34
C ILE A 84 8.29 12.63 -9.49
N GLY A 85 8.79 11.39 -9.52
CA GLY A 85 8.31 10.31 -8.67
C GLY A 85 8.35 10.64 -7.19
N ARG A 86 9.44 11.25 -6.71
CA ARG A 86 9.56 11.70 -5.32
C ARG A 86 8.46 12.71 -4.96
N ARG A 87 8.23 13.72 -5.80
CA ARG A 87 7.14 14.69 -5.57
C ARG A 87 5.75 14.04 -5.59
N PHE A 88 5.55 13.05 -6.46
CA PHE A 88 4.29 12.32 -6.54
C PHE A 88 4.01 11.52 -5.26
N VAL A 89 5.00 10.73 -4.81
CA VAL A 89 4.90 9.92 -3.59
C VAL A 89 4.76 10.79 -2.34
N ASP A 90 5.47 11.92 -2.30
CA ASP A 90 5.33 12.94 -1.25
C ASP A 90 3.90 13.51 -1.18
N GLY A 91 3.27 13.75 -2.33
CA GLY A 91 1.86 14.12 -2.41
C GLY A 91 0.92 13.05 -1.84
N MET A 92 1.17 11.77 -2.14
CA MET A 92 0.42 10.65 -1.55
C MET A 92 0.60 10.61 -0.03
N LEU A 93 1.83 10.74 0.47
CA LEU A 93 2.14 10.74 1.90
C LEU A 93 1.43 11.88 2.64
N ARG A 94 1.44 13.10 2.09
CA ARG A 94 0.67 14.21 2.67
C ARG A 94 -0.81 13.91 2.77
N ARG A 95 -1.42 13.33 1.73
CA ARG A 95 -2.84 12.93 1.79
C ARG A 95 -3.08 11.85 2.84
N LEU A 96 -2.23 10.84 2.91
CA LEU A 96 -2.34 9.76 3.89
C LEU A 96 -2.14 10.25 5.32
N HIS A 97 -1.31 11.28 5.53
CA HIS A 97 -1.18 11.95 6.82
C HIS A 97 -2.51 12.55 7.27
N THR A 98 -3.21 13.28 6.38
CA THR A 98 -4.54 13.83 6.72
C THR A 98 -5.56 12.75 7.03
N PHE A 99 -5.45 11.57 6.41
CA PHE A 99 -6.32 10.44 6.73
C PHE A 99 -5.97 9.82 8.08
N ALA A 100 -4.69 9.82 8.47
CA ALA A 100 -4.23 9.25 9.74
C ALA A 100 -4.67 10.06 10.96
N GLU A 101 -4.87 11.38 10.80
CA GLU A 101 -5.38 12.28 11.83
C GLU A 101 -6.85 12.04 12.17
N GLU A 102 -7.61 11.36 11.30
CA GLU A 102 -9.02 11.10 11.55
C GLU A 102 -9.23 9.98 12.57
N GLU A 103 -10.10 10.23 13.54
CA GLU A 103 -10.44 9.26 14.56
C GLU A 103 -11.19 8.05 13.99
N VAL A 104 -10.87 6.89 14.54
CA VAL A 104 -11.50 5.60 14.22
C VAL A 104 -11.70 4.84 15.53
N PRO A 105 -12.87 4.24 15.78
CA PRO A 105 -13.10 3.43 16.98
C PRO A 105 -12.04 2.34 17.17
N LEU A 106 -11.63 2.10 18.42
CA LEU A 106 -10.58 1.12 18.75
C LEU A 106 -10.89 -0.29 18.22
N SER A 107 -12.15 -0.72 18.32
CA SER A 107 -12.60 -2.01 17.79
C SER A 107 -12.36 -2.16 16.29
N ALA A 108 -12.58 -1.09 15.52
CA ALA A 108 -12.31 -1.07 14.10
C ALA A 108 -10.80 -1.10 13.79
N VAL A 109 -9.97 -0.43 14.60
CA VAL A 109 -8.50 -0.50 14.49
C VAL A 109 -8.00 -1.93 14.75
N GLU A 110 -8.55 -2.62 15.75
CA GLU A 110 -8.21 -4.01 16.05
C GLU A 110 -8.60 -4.95 14.89
N LEU A 111 -9.79 -4.79 14.33
CA LEU A 111 -10.25 -5.52 13.15
C LEU A 111 -9.33 -5.31 11.95
N ALA A 112 -8.97 -4.05 11.68
CA ALA A 112 -8.06 -3.67 10.60
C ALA A 112 -6.68 -4.33 10.75
N ARG A 113 -6.11 -4.25 11.97
CA ARG A 113 -4.81 -4.88 12.31
C ARG A 113 -4.86 -6.39 12.16
N ALA A 114 -5.91 -7.04 12.65
CA ALA A 114 -6.07 -8.48 12.52
C ALA A 114 -6.16 -8.91 11.05
N ALA A 115 -6.86 -8.13 10.22
CA ALA A 115 -6.99 -8.40 8.79
C ALA A 115 -5.67 -8.16 8.03
N ALA A 116 -4.91 -7.13 8.39
CA ALA A 116 -3.58 -6.88 7.83
C ALA A 116 -2.57 -7.97 8.24
N ALA A 117 -2.58 -8.38 9.50
CA ALA A 117 -1.71 -9.44 10.01
C ALA A 117 -2.03 -10.81 9.35
N ARG A 118 -3.30 -11.12 9.11
CA ARG A 118 -3.69 -12.30 8.31
C ARG A 118 -3.10 -12.24 6.91
N HIS A 119 -3.24 -11.10 6.22
CA HIS A 119 -2.69 -10.94 4.87
C HIS A 119 -1.16 -11.08 4.86
N GLN A 120 -0.45 -10.50 5.82
CA GLN A 120 1.00 -10.65 5.95
C GLN A 120 1.40 -12.13 6.06
N ARG A 121 0.75 -12.89 6.95
CA ARG A 121 1.02 -14.33 7.10
C ARG A 121 0.78 -15.12 5.82
N ASP A 122 -0.33 -14.84 5.13
CA ASP A 122 -0.65 -15.47 3.84
C ASP A 122 0.44 -15.18 2.80
N PHE A 123 0.92 -13.93 2.74
CA PHE A 123 1.99 -13.51 1.85
C PHE A 123 3.31 -14.21 2.17
N ASP A 124 3.70 -14.27 3.44
CA ASP A 124 4.95 -14.90 3.87
C ASP A 124 4.92 -16.40 3.55
N ALA A 125 3.79 -17.07 3.80
CA ALA A 125 3.60 -18.48 3.45
C ALA A 125 3.60 -18.75 1.94
N ALA A 126 3.11 -17.82 1.11
CA ALA A 126 3.19 -17.93 -0.34
C ALA A 126 4.62 -17.68 -0.86
N SER A 127 5.33 -16.71 -0.28
CA SER A 127 6.68 -16.33 -0.67
C SER A 127 7.71 -17.43 -0.35
N THR A 128 7.57 -18.11 0.80
CA THR A 128 8.44 -19.24 1.18
C THR A 128 8.27 -20.47 0.26
N ARG A 129 7.11 -20.63 -0.39
CA ARG A 129 6.84 -21.77 -1.29
C ARG A 129 7.37 -21.57 -2.71
N ARG A 130 7.79 -20.37 -3.10
CA ARG A 130 8.40 -20.11 -4.42
C ARG A 130 9.91 -20.35 -4.33
N PRO A 131 10.51 -21.27 -5.11
CA PRO A 131 11.96 -21.35 -5.22
C PRO A 131 12.53 -20.01 -5.68
N ARG A 132 13.74 -19.65 -5.22
CA ARG A 132 14.52 -18.55 -5.80
C ARG A 132 14.88 -18.92 -7.23
N GLU A 133 14.03 -18.58 -8.20
CA GLU A 133 14.39 -18.60 -9.62
C GLU A 133 15.50 -17.56 -9.81
N GLY A 134 16.75 -18.03 -9.77
CA GLY A 134 17.96 -17.19 -9.81
C GLY A 134 19.25 -17.94 -9.46
N GLU A 135 19.18 -19.11 -8.83
CA GLU A 135 20.35 -19.98 -8.59
C GLU A 135 20.42 -21.10 -9.65
N ARG A 136 20.60 -20.72 -10.92
CA ARG A 136 21.14 -21.61 -11.96
C ARG A 136 22.04 -20.77 -12.87
N ALA A 137 23.31 -20.75 -12.53
CA ALA A 137 24.41 -20.47 -13.46
C ALA A 137 24.75 -21.75 -14.21
#